data_AF-A0A349MFX2-F1
#
_entry.id   AF-A0A349MFX2-F1
#
_cell.length_a   1.000
_cell.length_b   1.000
_cell.length_c   1.000
_cell.angle_alpha   90.00
_cell.angle_beta   90.00
_cell.angle_gamma   90.00
#
_symmetry.space_group_name_H-M   'P 1'
#
loop_
_entity.id
_entity.type
_entity.pdbx_description
1 polymer ?
#
loop_
_entity_poly.entity_id
_entity_poly.type
_entity_poly.pdbx_seq_one_letter_code
_entity_poly.pdbx_strand_id
1 'polypeptide(L)'
;YLTLLGTIAAVAPLLGLLGTVTGMIDVFSVISVQGVGDPGALAGGISEALYTTVGGLTVAIPSLAFHRYFHRVIDRHVAELEQFTMTVVEHIKSEN
;
A
#
# COMPACT_ATOMS: atom_id res chain seq x y z
N TYR A 1 -3.22 -15.10 2.52
CA TYR A 1 -3.16 -13.78 3.20
C TYR A 1 -2.17 -12.79 2.58
N LEU A 2 -1.09 -13.20 1.90
CA LEU A 2 -0.20 -12.25 1.20
C LEU A 2 -0.90 -11.39 0.15
N THR A 3 -1.79 -11.99 -0.65
CA THR A 3 -2.58 -11.27 -1.65
C THR A 3 -3.35 -10.11 -1.03
N LEU A 4 -3.93 -10.29 0.16
CA LEU A 4 -4.65 -9.23 0.88
C LEU A 4 -3.71 -8.09 1.30
N LEU A 5 -2.53 -8.41 1.82
CA LEU A 5 -1.47 -7.44 2.16
C LEU A 5 -1.04 -6.62 0.93
N GLY A 6 -0.84 -7.30 -0.20
CA GLY A 6 -0.55 -6.65 -1.48
C GLY A 6 -1.68 -5.73 -1.95
N THR A 7 -2.94 -6.17 -1.82
CA THR A 7 -4.11 -5.34 -2.15
C THR A 7 -4.21 -4.11 -1.25
N ILE A 8 -4.03 -4.25 0.07
CA ILE A 8 -4.05 -3.11 1.01
C ILE A 8 -2.95 -2.11 0.66
N ALA A 9 -1.73 -2.59 0.40
CA ALA A 9 -0.61 -1.75 -0.01
C ALA A 9 -0.90 -0.95 -1.29
N ALA A 10 -1.69 -1.52 -2.22
CA ALA A 10 -2.07 -0.85 -3.47
C ALA A 10 -3.25 0.11 -3.30
N VAL A 11 -4.24 -0.23 -2.47
CA VAL A 11 -5.49 0.54 -2.34
C VAL A 11 -5.36 1.68 -1.33
N ALA A 12 -4.59 1.52 -0.26
CA ALA A 12 -4.46 2.55 0.78
C ALA A 12 -3.97 3.93 0.28
N PRO A 13 -2.99 4.05 -0.64
CA PRO A 13 -2.62 5.34 -1.21
C PRO A 13 -3.73 5.97 -2.05
N LEU A 14 -4.49 5.15 -2.78
CA LEU A 14 -5.61 5.61 -3.60
C LEU A 14 -6.74 6.18 -2.72
N LEU A 15 -6.99 5.57 -1.56
CA LEU A 15 -7.92 6.11 -0.56
C LEU A 15 -7.43 7.43 0.05
N GLY A 16 -6.13 7.56 0.32
CA GLY A 16 -5.55 8.81 0.82
C GLY A 16 -5.68 9.96 -0.20
N LEU A 17 -5.40 9.66 -1.47
CA LEU A 17 -5.59 10.57 -2.60
C LEU A 17 -7.06 10.96 -2.77
N LEU A 18 -7.97 9.99 -2.67
CA LEU A 18 -9.42 10.24 -2.72
C LEU A 18 -9.82 11.25 -1.64
N GLY A 19 -9.32 11.09 -0.41
CA GLY A 19 -9.54 12.04 0.69
C GLY A 19 -9.03 13.45 0.38
N THR A 20 -7.89 13.57 -0.29
CA THR A 20 -7.35 14.88 -0.69
C THR A 20 -8.22 15.51 -1.77
N VAL A 21 -8.69 14.73 -2.75
CA VAL A 21 -9.60 15.22 -3.78
C VAL A 21 -10.92 15.69 -3.18
N THR A 22 -11.51 14.93 -2.25
CA THR A 22 -12.75 15.34 -1.58
C THR A 22 -12.55 16.59 -0.74
N GLY A 23 -11.47 16.68 0.03
CA GLY A 23 -11.18 17.88 0.83
C GLY A 23 -10.96 19.12 -0.04
N MET A 24 -10.29 18.98 -1.18
CA MET A 24 -10.13 20.08 -2.13
C MET A 24 -11.46 20.50 -2.78
N ILE A 25 -12.40 19.58 -3.03
CA ILE A 25 -13.74 19.90 -3.52
C ILE A 25 -14.46 20.78 -2.49
N ASP A 26 -14.39 20.44 -1.21
CA ASP A 26 -15.02 21.21 -0.13
C ASP A 26 -14.41 22.61 -0.03
N VAL A 27 -13.07 22.71 -0.09
CA VAL A 27 -12.35 23.99 -0.11
C VAL A 27 -12.81 24.86 -1.28
N PHE A 28 -12.87 24.33 -2.49
CA PHE A 28 -13.32 25.09 -3.66
C PHE A 28 -14.80 25.46 -3.60
N SER A 29 -15.64 24.62 -2.99
CA SER A 29 -17.06 24.93 -2.76
C SER A 29 -17.21 26.17 -1.88
N VAL A 30 -16.46 26.26 -0.79
CA VAL A 30 -16.44 27.46 0.08
C VAL A 30 -15.98 28.69 -0.69
N ILE A 31 -14.90 28.58 -1.47
CA ILE A 31 -14.42 29.68 -2.31
C ILE A 31 -15.49 30.16 -3.30
N SER A 32 -16.24 29.23 -3.89
CA SER A 32 -17.26 29.57 -4.90
C SER A 32 -18.44 30.36 -4.33
N VAL A 33 -18.79 30.13 -3.05
CA VAL A 33 -19.94 30.77 -2.40
C VAL A 33 -19.53 32.06 -1.69
N GLN A 34 -18.38 32.07 -1.01
CA GLN A 34 -17.95 33.18 -0.14
C GLN A 34 -16.81 34.01 -0.73
N GLY A 35 -16.28 33.65 -1.90
CA GLY A 35 -15.01 34.15 -2.40
C GLY A 35 -13.84 33.55 -1.61
N VAL A 36 -12.63 34.04 -1.85
CA VAL A 36 -11.40 33.51 -1.21
C VAL A 36 -11.45 33.59 0.33
N GLY A 37 -12.31 34.42 0.92
CA GLY A 37 -12.49 34.47 2.38
C GLY A 37 -11.18 34.78 3.13
N ASP A 38 -10.99 34.16 4.29
CA ASP A 38 -9.74 34.24 5.07
C ASP A 38 -8.68 33.24 4.55
N PRO A 39 -7.49 33.71 4.12
CA PRO A 39 -6.40 32.85 3.68
C PRO A 39 -5.95 31.81 4.72
N GLY A 40 -6.09 32.12 6.02
CA GLY A 40 -5.75 31.20 7.10
C GLY A 40 -6.65 29.97 7.13
N ALA A 41 -7.97 30.18 7.09
CA ALA A 41 -8.96 29.11 7.00
C ALA A 41 -8.75 28.23 5.75
N LEU A 42 -8.44 28.85 4.61
CA LEU A 42 -8.13 28.15 3.36
C LEU A 42 -6.91 27.23 3.48
N ALA A 43 -5.80 27.77 4.00
CA ALA A 43 -4.59 27.00 4.23
C ALA A 43 -4.84 25.83 5.19
N GLY A 44 -5.70 26.03 6.20
CA GLY A 44 -6.16 24.98 7.10
C GLY A 44 -6.86 23.83 6.38
N GLY A 45 -7.86 24.13 5.54
CA GLY A 45 -8.60 23.11 4.78
C GLY A 45 -7.73 22.34 3.78
N ILE A 46 -6.80 23.03 3.11
CA ILE A 46 -5.82 22.38 2.22
C ILE A 46 -4.88 21.47 3.04
N SER A 47 -4.40 21.94 4.19
CA SER A 47 -3.56 21.12 5.08
C SER A 47 -4.29 19.88 5.57
N GLU A 48 -5.57 19.98 5.92
CA GLU A 48 -6.40 18.85 6.31
C GLU A 48 -6.53 17.83 5.18
N ALA A 49 -6.81 18.30 3.96
CA ALA A 49 -6.85 17.44 2.77
C ALA A 49 -5.52 16.70 2.54
N LEU A 50 -4.37 17.29 2.89
CA LEU A 50 -3.07 16.61 2.77
C LEU A 50 -2.85 15.53 3.85
N TYR A 51 -3.44 15.67 5.04
CA TYR A 51 -3.32 14.65 6.09
C TYR A 51 -3.97 13.31 5.69
N THR A 52 -4.99 13.31 4.83
CA THR A 52 -5.58 12.05 4.33
C THR A 52 -4.60 11.27 3.47
N THR A 53 -3.80 11.96 2.63
CA THR A 53 -2.73 11.33 1.84
C THR A 53 -1.65 10.74 2.76
N VAL A 54 -1.26 11.49 3.80
CA VAL A 54 -0.32 10.98 4.81
C VAL A 54 -0.87 9.70 5.43
N GLY A 55 -2.13 9.69 5.87
CA GLY A 55 -2.78 8.50 6.43
C GLY A 55 -2.76 7.28 5.48
N GLY A 56 -3.09 7.50 4.20
CA GLY A 56 -3.03 6.44 3.18
C GLY A 56 -1.62 5.86 3.00
N LEU A 57 -0.59 6.71 3.00
CA LEU A 57 0.80 6.29 2.90
C LEU A 57 1.31 5.60 4.17
N THR A 58 0.90 6.07 5.35
CA THR A 58 1.25 5.46 6.64
C THR A 58 0.78 4.00 6.73
N VAL A 59 -0.35 3.65 6.09
CA VAL A 59 -0.81 2.25 6.01
C VAL A 59 -0.12 1.50 4.87
N ALA A 60 0.00 2.12 3.69
CA ALA A 60 0.53 1.46 2.50
C ALA A 60 1.99 1.00 2.64
N ILE A 61 2.84 1.84 3.24
CA ILE A 61 4.28 1.59 3.35
C ILE A 61 4.57 0.34 4.20
N PRO A 62 4.05 0.21 5.44
CA PRO A 62 4.20 -1.01 6.23
C PRO A 62 3.60 -2.23 5.53
N SER A 63 2.40 -2.14 4.95
CA SER A 63 1.77 -3.27 4.25
C SER A 63 2.64 -3.78 3.10
N LEU A 64 3.24 -2.88 2.31
CA LEU A 64 4.13 -3.27 1.21
C LEU A 64 5.43 -3.91 1.72
N ALA A 65 6.00 -3.38 2.80
CA ALA A 65 7.20 -3.92 3.42
C ALA A 65 6.97 -5.37 3.91
N PHE A 66 5.87 -5.61 4.62
CA PHE A 66 5.50 -6.94 5.08
C PHE A 66 5.18 -7.88 3.92
N HIS A 67 4.43 -7.42 2.91
CA HIS A 67 4.13 -8.20 1.72
C HIS A 67 5.41 -8.73 1.05
N ARG A 68 6.41 -7.85 0.85
CA ARG A 68 7.70 -8.22 0.27
C ARG A 68 8.52 -9.15 1.16
N TYR A 69 8.50 -8.91 2.48
CA TYR A 69 9.22 -9.76 3.42
C TYR A 69 8.69 -11.20 3.39
N PHE A 70 7.37 -11.38 3.52
CA PHE A 70 6.77 -12.72 3.51
C PHE A 70 6.92 -13.42 2.16
N HIS A 71 6.86 -12.69 1.04
CA HIS A 71 7.12 -13.28 -0.27
C HIS A 71 8.52 -13.89 -0.34
N ARG A 72 9.55 -13.16 0.10
CA ARG A 72 10.93 -13.68 0.12
C ARG A 72 11.09 -14.92 1.00
N VAL A 73 10.38 -14.99 2.13
CA VAL A 73 10.41 -16.16 3.01
C VAL A 73 9.81 -17.38 2.30
N ILE A 74 8.68 -17.20 1.60
CA ILE A 74 8.07 -18.28 0.82
C ILE A 74 9.00 -18.72 -0.32
N ASP A 75 9.55 -17.78 -1.08
CA ASP A 75 10.43 -18.09 -2.21
C ASP A 75 11.65 -18.90 -1.76
N ARG A 76 12.22 -18.56 -0.59
CA ARG A 76 13.30 -19.34 0.01
C ARG A 76 12.87 -20.78 0.34
N HIS A 77 11.71 -20.95 0.95
CA HIS A 77 11.20 -22.29 1.27
C HIS A 77 10.86 -23.11 0.02
N VAL A 78 10.36 -22.47 -1.03
CA VAL A 78 10.15 -23.12 -2.33
C VAL A 78 11.48 -23.61 -2.91
N ALA A 79 12.52 -22.77 -2.90
CA ALA A 79 13.84 -23.16 -3.38
C ALA A 79 14.46 -24.31 -2.56
N GLU A 80 14.30 -24.31 -1.24
CA GLU A 80 14.74 -25.41 -0.36
C GLU A 80 14.04 -26.74 -0.71
N LEU A 81 12.72 -26.69 -0.98
CA LEU A 81 11.94 -27.87 -1.38
C LEU A 81 12.33 -28.38 -2.77
N GLU A 82 12.60 -27.49 -3.71
CA GLU A 82 13.09 -27.86 -5.05
C GLU A 82 14.42 -28.61 -4.96
N GLN A 83 15.36 -28.10 -4.15
CA GLN A 83 16.66 -28.74 -3.94
C GLN A 83 16.50 -30.13 -3.29
N PHE A 84 15.67 -30.26 -2.25
CA PHE A 84 15.39 -31.55 -1.62
C PHE A 84 14.77 -32.55 -2.62
N THR A 85 13.82 -32.10 -3.42
CA THR A 85 13.15 -32.93 -4.44
C THR A 85 14.16 -33.45 -5.47
N MET A 86 15.09 -32.61 -5.92
CA MET A 86 16.16 -33.02 -6.84
C MET A 86 17.03 -34.13 -6.24
N THR A 87 17.45 -33.98 -4.99
CA THR A 87 18.23 -35.01 -4.29
C THR A 87 17.48 -36.35 -4.18
N VAL A 88 16.18 -36.30 -3.85
CA VAL A 88 15.34 -37.52 -3.77
C VAL A 88 15.23 -38.20 -5.14
N VAL A 89 15.02 -37.43 -6.20
CA VAL A 89 14.92 -37.96 -7.58
C VAL A 89 16.24 -38.60 -8.03
N GLU A 90 17.38 -38.00 -7.70
CA GLU A 90 18.69 -38.58 -8.00
C GLU A 90 18.90 -39.92 -7.28
N HIS A 91 18.50 -40.02 -6.01
CA HIS A 91 18.63 -41.26 -5.26
C HIS A 91 17.79 -42.40 -5.86
N ILE A 92 16.52 -42.13 -6.20
CA ILE A 92 15.63 -43.12 -6.82
C ILE A 92 16.19 -43.59 -8.18
N LYS A 93 16.81 -42.69 -8.96
CA LYS A 93 17.43 -43.05 -10.24
C LYS A 93 18.70 -43.87 -10.09
N SER A 94 19.38 -43.80 -8.94
CA SER A 94 20.59 -44.57 -8.68
C SER A 94 20.35 -45.98 -8.17
N GLU A 95 19.13 -46.28 -7.70
CA GLU A 95 18.73 -47.62 -7.22
C GLU A 95 18.12 -48.52 -8.32
N ASN A 96 17.81 -47.97 -9.50
CA ASN A 96 17.36 -48.71 -10.70
C ASN A 96 18.48 -48.82 -11.74
#